data_AF-A0A4Y2TSY6-F1
#
_entry.id   AF-A0A4Y2TSY6-F1
#
_cell.length_a   1.000
_cell.length_b   1.000
_cell.length_c   1.000
_cell.angle_alpha   90.00
_cell.angle_beta   90.00
_cell.angle_gamma   90.00
#
_symmetry.space_group_name_H-M   'P 1'
#
loop_
_entity.id
_entity.type
_entity.pdbx_description
1 polymer ?
#
loop_
_entity_poly.entity_id
_entity_poly.type
_entity_poly.pdbx_seq_one_letter_code
_entity_poly.pdbx_strand_id
1 'polypeptide(L)'
;MDGPSDLLPKTIVIFRITKDKEALLAVYLFIVIIYVKPWLQWILAVKAPYKDLGFLKSLKAYEKVNESISKAALQKFSQQLWYFTDEIAVFAFFNNDVDEETK
;
A
#
# COMPACT_ATOMS: atom_id res chain seq x y z
N MET A 1 1.51 48.35 -11.12
CA MET A 1 0.25 48.18 -10.38
C MET A 1 -0.37 46.90 -10.94
N ASP A 2 -0.10 45.77 -10.30
CA ASP A 2 -0.64 44.48 -10.74
C ASP A 2 -2.13 44.42 -10.39
N GLY A 3 -2.98 44.37 -11.40
CA GLY A 3 -4.42 44.31 -11.23
C GLY A 3 -4.89 42.95 -10.69
N PRO A 4 -6.13 42.85 -10.18
CA PRO A 4 -6.68 41.62 -9.58
C PRO A 4 -6.66 40.39 -10.51
N SER A 5 -6.53 40.60 -11.82
CA SER A 5 -6.54 39.57 -12.87
C SER A 5 -5.30 38.67 -12.85
N ASP A 6 -4.14 39.15 -12.39
CA ASP A 6 -2.88 38.36 -12.37
C ASP A 6 -2.73 37.47 -11.12
N LEU A 7 -3.69 37.54 -10.19
CA LEU A 7 -3.70 36.74 -8.96
C LEU A 7 -4.40 35.39 -9.14
N LEU A 8 -5.41 35.30 -10.01
CA LEU A 8 -6.15 34.05 -10.26
C LEU A 8 -5.25 32.91 -10.76
N PRO A 9 -4.34 33.10 -11.73
CA PRO A 9 -3.47 32.03 -12.21
C PRO A 9 -2.47 31.59 -11.12
N LYS A 10 -1.94 32.54 -10.34
CA LYS A 10 -0.99 32.27 -9.25
C LYS A 10 -1.64 31.45 -8.13
N THR A 11 -2.87 31.78 -7.75
CA THR A 11 -3.61 31.04 -6.73
C THR A 11 -3.96 29.61 -7.19
N ILE A 12 -4.35 29.43 -8.46
CA ILE A 12 -4.61 28.10 -9.03
C ILE A 12 -3.34 27.24 -9.02
N VAL A 13 -2.20 27.80 -9.42
CA VAL A 13 -0.91 27.10 -9.41
C VAL A 13 -0.48 26.73 -7.99
N ILE A 14 -0.59 27.66 -7.03
CA ILE A 14 -0.27 27.38 -5.62
C ILE A 14 -1.16 26.27 -5.06
N PHE A 15 -2.47 26.32 -5.30
CA PHE A 15 -3.42 25.29 -4.86
C PHE A 15 -3.11 23.91 -5.47
N ARG A 16 -2.66 23.87 -6.73
CA ARG A 16 -2.25 22.63 -7.38
C ARG A 16 -0.97 22.07 -6.75
N ILE A 17 0.03 22.92 -6.52
CA ILE A 17 1.29 22.54 -5.85
C ILE A 17 1.02 22.00 -4.44
N THR A 18 0.10 22.60 -3.68
CA THR A 18 -0.23 22.12 -2.33
C THR A 18 -0.90 20.75 -2.37
N LYS A 19 -1.85 20.52 -3.28
CA LYS A 19 -2.47 19.20 -3.48
C LYS A 19 -1.46 18.14 -3.90
N ASP A 20 -0.55 18.47 -4.80
CA ASP A 20 0.48 17.54 -5.27
C ASP A 20 1.43 17.14 -4.13
N LYS A 21 1.78 18.09 -3.24
CA LYS A 21 2.59 17.80 -2.04
C LYS A 21 1.89 16.88 -1.06
N GLU A 22 0.59 17.08 -0.80
CA GLU A 22 -0.19 16.21 0.09
C GLU A 22 -0.31 14.79 -0.48
N ALA A 23 -0.55 14.66 -1.79
CA ALA A 23 -0.59 13.37 -2.47
C ALA A 23 0.77 12.65 -2.39
N LEU A 24 1.88 13.37 -2.61
CA LEU A 24 3.24 12.83 -2.47
C LEU A 24 3.52 12.35 -1.04
N LEU A 25 3.11 13.12 -0.03
CA LEU A 25 3.26 12.74 1.37
C LEU A 25 2.47 11.46 1.69
N ALA A 26 1.25 11.34 1.19
CA ALA A 26 0.42 10.16 1.40
C ALA A 26 1.05 8.90 0.78
N VAL A 27 1.62 9.01 -0.42
CA VAL A 27 2.36 7.91 -1.07
C VAL A 27 3.65 7.59 -0.30
N TYR A 28 4.38 8.59 0.16
CA TYR A 28 5.59 8.39 0.95
C TYR A 28 5.30 7.64 2.26
N LEU A 29 4.25 8.04 2.99
CA LEU A 29 3.80 7.36 4.20
C LEU A 29 3.38 5.92 3.93
N PHE A 30 2.65 5.69 2.83
CA PHE A 30 2.32 4.34 2.39
C PHE A 30 3.57 3.48 2.17
N ILE A 31 4.58 4.01 1.46
CA ILE A 31 5.80 3.26 1.18
C ILE A 31 6.50 2.87 2.49
N VAL A 32 6.74 3.85 3.36
CA VAL A 32 7.50 3.65 4.60
C VAL A 32 6.78 2.73 5.59
N ILE A 33 5.47 2.92 5.77
CA ILE A 33 4.70 2.22 6.81
C ILE A 33 4.24 0.84 6.32
N ILE A 34 3.82 0.74 5.06
CA ILE A 34 3.12 -0.44 4.54
C ILE A 34 4.02 -1.26 3.60
N TYR A 35 4.78 -0.65 2.70
CA TYR A 35 5.43 -1.37 1.61
C TYR A 35 6.85 -1.88 1.92
N VAL A 36 7.67 -1.12 2.65
CA VAL A 36 9.10 -1.46 2.89
C VAL A 36 9.27 -2.82 3.56
N LYS A 37 8.46 -3.13 4.58
CA LYS A 37 8.59 -4.37 5.35
C LYS A 37 8.29 -5.63 4.51
N PRO A 38 7.14 -5.73 3.80
CA PRO A 38 6.88 -6.83 2.87
C PRO A 38 7.93 -6.95 1.76
N TRP A 39 8.34 -5.81 1.19
CA TRP A 39 9.30 -5.78 0.08
C TRP A 39 10.63 -6.48 0.43
N LEU A 40 11.15 -6.27 1.64
CA LEU A 40 12.36 -6.95 2.12
C LEU A 40 12.14 -8.45 2.37
N GLN A 41 10.92 -8.84 2.74
CA GLN A 41 10.59 -10.22 3.11
C GLN A 41 10.26 -11.12 1.91
N TRP A 42 9.81 -10.53 0.79
CA TRP A 42 9.53 -11.26 -0.46
C TRP A 42 10.75 -11.89 -1.13
N ILE A 43 11.97 -11.58 -0.66
CA ILE A 43 13.21 -12.26 -1.09
C ILE A 43 13.18 -13.75 -0.68
N LEU A 44 12.38 -14.14 0.32
CA LEU A 44 12.26 -15.52 0.79
C LEU A 44 11.00 -16.19 0.23
N ALA A 45 11.15 -16.95 -0.86
CA ALA A 45 10.06 -17.64 -1.55
C ALA A 45 9.22 -18.56 -0.64
N VAL A 46 9.86 -19.27 0.30
CA VAL A 46 9.17 -20.19 1.24
C VAL A 46 8.22 -19.45 2.18
N LYS A 47 8.51 -18.17 2.49
CA LYS A 47 7.67 -17.34 3.35
C LYS A 47 6.66 -16.52 2.57
N ALA A 48 6.79 -16.42 1.24
CA ALA A 48 6.00 -15.52 0.41
C ALA A 48 4.49 -15.65 0.66
N PRO A 49 3.87 -16.85 0.69
CA PRO A 49 2.42 -16.94 0.82
C PRO A 49 1.87 -16.36 2.12
N TYR A 50 2.51 -16.67 3.24
CA TYR A 50 2.11 -16.12 4.55
C TYR A 50 2.34 -14.61 4.63
N LYS A 51 3.44 -14.11 4.05
CA LYS A 51 3.75 -12.68 4.05
C LYS A 51 2.81 -11.89 3.13
N ASP A 52 2.39 -12.47 2.01
CA ASP A 52 1.39 -11.91 1.10
C ASP A 52 0.05 -11.70 1.81
N LEU A 53 -0.43 -12.71 2.53
CA LEU A 53 -1.65 -12.60 3.34
C LEU A 53 -1.52 -11.55 4.44
N GLY A 54 -0.37 -11.53 5.13
CA GLY A 54 -0.07 -10.52 6.14
C GLY A 54 -0.08 -9.10 5.56
N PHE A 55 0.49 -8.91 4.37
CA PHE A 55 0.49 -7.65 3.66
C PHE A 55 -0.92 -7.20 3.25
N LEU A 56 -1.75 -8.10 2.71
CA LEU A 56 -3.15 -7.81 2.39
C LEU A 56 -3.94 -7.41 3.64
N LYS A 57 -3.71 -8.07 4.79
CA LYS A 57 -4.32 -7.71 6.08
C LYS A 57 -3.89 -6.31 6.53
N SER A 58 -2.61 -5.97 6.40
CA SER A 58 -2.09 -4.63 6.69
C SER A 58 -2.68 -3.56 5.76
N LEU A 59 -2.83 -3.85 4.47
CA LEU A 59 -3.50 -2.98 3.51
C LEU A 59 -4.95 -2.73 3.91
N LYS A 60 -5.68 -3.79 4.30
CA LYS A 60 -7.06 -3.66 4.75
C LYS A 60 -7.18 -2.82 6.03
N ALA A 61 -6.25 -2.96 6.97
CA ALA A 61 -6.20 -2.09 8.15
C ALA A 61 -5.88 -0.63 7.78
N TYR A 62 -5.00 -0.41 6.80
CA TYR A 62 -4.62 0.92 6.31
C TYR A 62 -5.76 1.65 5.59
N GLU A 63 -6.84 0.97 5.22
CA GLU A 63 -8.06 1.59 4.69
C GLU A 63 -8.62 2.65 5.66
N LYS A 64 -8.43 2.47 6.97
CA LYS A 64 -8.81 3.45 8.01
C LYS A 64 -7.98 4.73 7.98
N VAL A 65 -6.78 4.69 7.40
CA VAL A 65 -5.84 5.83 7.31
C VAL A 65 -6.00 6.53 5.96
N ASN A 66 -6.02 5.75 4.87
CA ASN A 66 -6.22 6.25 3.53
C ASN A 66 -6.92 5.20 2.67
N GLU A 67 -8.24 5.32 2.58
CA GLU A 67 -9.10 4.41 1.84
C GLU A 67 -8.74 4.34 0.35
N SER A 68 -8.47 5.49 -0.28
CA SER A 68 -8.16 5.56 -1.71
C SER A 68 -6.87 4.82 -2.04
N ILE A 69 -5.80 5.05 -1.26
CA ILE A 69 -4.51 4.39 -1.47
C ILE A 69 -4.62 2.90 -1.15
N SER A 70 -5.29 2.54 -0.05
CA SER A 70 -5.51 1.14 0.33
C SER A 70 -6.24 0.36 -0.76
N LYS A 71 -7.35 0.89 -1.28
CA LYS A 71 -8.13 0.25 -2.35
C LYS A 71 -7.35 0.12 -3.65
N ALA A 72 -6.65 1.18 -4.05
CA ALA A 72 -5.82 1.16 -5.25
C ALA A 72 -4.67 0.13 -5.13
N ALA A 73 -4.02 0.07 -3.97
CA ALA A 73 -2.97 -0.90 -3.69
C ALA A 73 -3.52 -2.33 -3.65
N LEU A 74 -4.62 -2.59 -2.94
CA LEU A 74 -5.28 -3.90 -2.91
C LEU A 74 -5.59 -4.39 -4.32
N GLN A 75 -6.23 -3.56 -5.15
CA GLN A 75 -6.51 -3.92 -6.54
C GLN A 75 -5.25 -4.29 -7.32
N LYS A 76 -4.16 -3.53 -7.17
CA LYS A 76 -2.91 -3.81 -7.88
C LYS A 76 -2.21 -5.06 -7.39
N PHE A 77 -2.13 -5.27 -6.08
CA PHE A 77 -1.42 -6.41 -5.52
C PHE A 77 -2.22 -7.71 -5.65
N SER A 78 -3.56 -7.67 -5.63
CA SER A 78 -4.38 -8.84 -5.96
C SER A 78 -4.13 -9.36 -7.39
N GLN A 79 -3.75 -8.48 -8.33
CA GLN A 79 -3.34 -8.89 -9.67
C GLN A 79 -1.93 -9.50 -9.70
N GLN A 80 -1.05 -9.10 -8.79
CA GLN A 80 0.31 -9.64 -8.70
C GLN A 80 0.38 -11.00 -8.00
N LEU A 81 -0.66 -11.37 -7.27
CA LEU A 81 -0.83 -12.66 -6.61
C LEU A 81 -1.40 -13.74 -7.55
N TRP A 82 -1.10 -13.67 -8.86
CA TRP A 82 -1.59 -14.66 -9.84
C TRP A 82 -1.11 -16.09 -9.53
N TYR A 83 0.00 -16.23 -8.82
CA TYR A 83 0.53 -17.51 -8.35
C TYR A 83 -0.10 -17.97 -7.03
N PHE A 84 -0.89 -17.12 -6.35
CA PHE A 84 -1.46 -17.43 -5.05
C PHE A 84 -2.75 -18.24 -5.23
N THR A 85 -2.59 -19.54 -5.48
CA THR A 85 -3.70 -20.50 -5.58
C THR A 85 -4.06 -21.06 -4.19
N ASP A 86 -5.18 -21.77 -4.09
CA ASP A 86 -5.60 -22.40 -2.83
C ASP A 86 -4.54 -23.38 -2.29
N GLU A 87 -3.85 -24.11 -3.17
CA GLU A 87 -2.76 -25.01 -2.80
C GLU A 87 -1.55 -24.25 -2.24
N ILE A 88 -1.29 -23.04 -2.76
CA ILE A 88 -0.20 -22.18 -2.27
C ILE A 88 -0.57 -21.49 -0.97
N ALA A 89 -1.86 -21.20 -0.77
CA ALA A 89 -2.38 -20.73 0.52
C ALA A 89 -2.19 -21.78 1.62
N VAL A 90 -2.29 -23.08 1.29
CA VAL A 90 -2.01 -24.16 2.26
C VAL A 90 -0.58 -24.10 2.80
N PHE A 91 0.40 -23.73 1.97
CA PHE A 91 1.79 -23.55 2.43
C PHE A 91 1.94 -22.42 3.45
N ALA A 92 1.02 -21.46 3.51
CA ALA A 92 1.04 -20.43 4.54
C ALA A 92 0.82 -21.00 5.95
N PHE A 93 0.00 -22.07 6.11
CA PHE A 93 -0.23 -22.72 7.41
C PHE A 93 1.02 -23.41 7.94
N PHE A 94 1.86 -23.96 7.07
CA PHE A 94 3.10 -24.61 7.49
C PHE A 94 4.23 -23.64 7.84
N ASN A 95 4.01 -22.32 7.72
CA ASN A 95 5.01 -21.34 8.10
C ASN A 95 5.22 -21.37 9.62
N ASN A 96 6.48 -21.41 10.05
CA ASN A 96 6.86 -21.39 11.48
C ASN A 96 6.48 -20.07 12.19
N ASP A 97 6.12 -19.04 11.43
CA ASP A 97 5.66 -17.76 11.94
C ASP A 97 4.12 -17.75 12.21
N VAL A 98 3.41 -18.86 11.99
CA VAL A 98 1.98 -19.06 12.35
C VAL A 98 1.91 -19.72 13.72
N ASP A 99 1.06 -19.18 14.59
CA ASP A 99 0.80 -19.72 15.93
C ASP A 99 0.22 -21.14 15.85
N GLU A 100 0.63 -22.03 16.75
CA GLU A 100 0.14 -23.43 16.75
C GLU A 100 -1.38 -23.53 16.92
N GLU A 101 -2.02 -22.55 17.58
CA GLU A 101 -3.48 -22.52 17.71
C GLU A 101 -4.19 -22.19 16.38
N THR A 102 -3.49 -21.54 15.43
CA THR A 102 -4.03 -21.11 14.13
C THR A 102 -3.57 -22.00 12.97
N LYS A 103 -2.72 -23.00 13.23
CA LYS A 103 -2.29 -24.01 12.25
C LYS A 103 -3.32 -25.10 12.08
#